data_AF-A0A519ZG81-F1
#
_entry.id   AF-A0A519ZG81-F1
#
_cell.length_a   1.000
_cell.length_b   1.000
_cell.length_c   1.000
_cell.angle_alpha   90.00
_cell.angle_beta   90.00
_cell.angle_gamma   90.00
#
_symmetry.space_group_name_H-M   'P 1'
#
loop_
_entity.id
_entity.type
_entity.pdbx_description
1 polymer ?
#
loop_
_entity_poly.entity_id
_entity_poly.type
_entity_poly.pdbx_seq_one_letter_code
_entity_poly.pdbx_strand_id
1 'polypeptide(L)'
;TTGWIHRAALKMKNVEMVGGVNYEQIDDEGLMVTYGDKRVDPTWIPCDTVVLCAGQVPLRSLADELTAAGRKVHLIGGALEAGELDAKRAIEQAAKLAAVL
;
A
#
# COMPACT_ATOMS: atom_id res chain seq x y z
N THR A 1 5.80 -15.42 -10.50
CA THR A 1 4.70 -14.68 -9.84
C THR A 1 3.37 -15.23 -10.35
N THR A 2 2.37 -15.37 -9.48
CA THR A 2 1.01 -15.80 -9.82
C THR A 2 0.13 -14.62 -10.28
N GLY A 3 0.70 -13.44 -10.52
CA GLY A 3 -0.06 -12.21 -10.83
C GLY A 3 -0.99 -12.34 -12.03
N TRP A 4 -0.64 -13.16 -13.02
CA TRP A 4 -1.51 -13.44 -14.16
C TRP A 4 -2.78 -14.22 -13.76
N ILE A 5 -2.71 -15.10 -12.75
CA ILE A 5 -3.84 -15.87 -12.23
C ILE A 5 -4.84 -14.91 -11.57
N HIS A 6 -4.37 -13.97 -10.75
CA HIS A 6 -5.23 -12.98 -10.10
C HIS A 6 -5.89 -12.05 -11.13
N ARG A 7 -5.14 -11.55 -12.12
CA ARG A 7 -5.72 -10.74 -13.20
C ARG A 7 -6.77 -11.50 -14.01
N ALA A 8 -6.54 -12.77 -14.31
CA ALA A 8 -7.51 -13.62 -15.00
C ALA A 8 -8.80 -13.78 -14.16
N ALA A 9 -8.66 -14.06 -12.85
CA ALA A 9 -9.81 -14.19 -11.95
C ALA A 9 -10.62 -12.88 -11.83
N LEU A 10 -9.96 -11.72 -11.77
CA LEU A 10 -10.63 -10.42 -11.76
C LEU A 10 -11.36 -10.14 -13.07
N LYS A 11 -10.76 -10.45 -14.21
CA LYS A 11 -11.40 -10.34 -15.52
C LYS A 11 -12.64 -11.22 -15.64
N MET A 12 -12.59 -12.45 -15.13
CA MET A 12 -13.75 -13.36 -15.09
C MET A 12 -14.90 -12.82 -14.22
N LYS A 13 -14.58 -11.96 -13.25
CA LYS A 13 -15.55 -11.24 -12.42
C LYS A 13 -15.93 -9.87 -12.99
N ASN A 14 -15.57 -9.59 -14.24
CA ASN A 14 -15.83 -8.33 -14.94
C ASN A 14 -15.33 -7.08 -14.19
N VAL A 15 -14.21 -7.21 -13.46
CA VAL A 15 -13.57 -6.06 -12.82
C VAL A 15 -12.89 -5.22 -13.90
N GLU A 16 -13.25 -3.93 -13.94
CA GLU A 16 -12.58 -2.95 -14.79
C GLU A 16 -11.25 -2.51 -14.16
N MET A 17 -10.17 -2.54 -14.95
CA MET A 17 -8.86 -2.08 -14.52
C MET A 17 -8.44 -0.88 -15.38
N VAL A 18 -8.46 0.30 -14.77
CA VAL A 18 -8.06 1.56 -15.39
C VAL A 18 -6.66 1.93 -14.90
N GLY A 19 -5.71 2.03 -15.84
CA GLY A 19 -4.32 2.40 -15.55
C GLY A 19 -3.92 3.70 -16.24
N GLY A 20 -2.79 4.28 -15.83
CA GLY A 20 -2.28 5.53 -16.42
C GLY A 20 -3.12 6.77 -16.09
N VAL A 21 -3.85 6.71 -14.97
CA VAL A 21 -4.68 7.81 -14.46
C VAL A 21 -3.92 8.64 -13.43
N ASN A 22 -4.30 9.91 -13.34
CA ASN A 22 -4.05 10.76 -12.20
C ASN A 22 -5.36 10.87 -11.41
N TYR A 23 -5.27 10.83 -10.08
CA TYR A 23 -6.41 11.05 -9.20
C TYR A 23 -6.58 12.55 -8.93
N GLU A 24 -7.76 13.11 -9.20
CA GLU A 24 -8.01 14.54 -9.03
C GLU A 24 -8.84 14.85 -7.79
N GLN A 25 -10.01 14.22 -7.67
CA GLN A 25 -11.02 14.57 -6.66
C GLN A 25 -11.95 13.40 -6.39
N ILE A 26 -12.42 13.31 -5.15
CA ILE A 26 -13.55 12.46 -4.75
C ILE A 26 -14.70 13.39 -4.40
N ASP A 27 -15.86 13.17 -5.00
CA ASP A 27 -17.07 13.98 -4.79
C ASP A 27 -18.33 13.13 -4.95
N ASP A 28 -19.51 13.75 -4.91
CA ASP A 28 -20.81 13.09 -5.02
C ASP A 28 -20.96 12.25 -6.30
N GLU A 29 -20.30 12.63 -7.40
CA GLU A 29 -20.29 11.87 -8.66
C GLU A 29 -19.36 10.64 -8.63
N GLY A 30 -18.48 10.51 -7.64
CA GLY A 30 -17.52 9.41 -7.50
C GLY A 30 -16.06 9.87 -7.49
N LEU A 31 -15.20 9.23 -8.31
CA LEU A 31 -13.77 9.54 -8.40
C LEU A 31 -13.44 10.19 -9.74
N MET A 32 -13.00 11.45 -9.72
CA MET A 32 -12.49 12.15 -10.88
C MET A 32 -11.05 11.70 -11.18
N VAL A 33 -10.82 11.31 -12.43
CA VAL A 33 -9.48 11.02 -12.96
C VAL A 33 -9.17 11.87 -14.19
N THR A 34 -7.89 12.09 -14.44
CA THR A 34 -7.37 12.63 -15.70
C THR A 34 -6.27 11.72 -16.24
N TYR A 35 -5.84 11.95 -17.48
CA TYR A 35 -4.91 11.07 -18.19
C TYR A 35 -3.63 11.78 -18.63
N GLY A 36 -2.52 11.03 -18.59
CA GLY A 36 -1.19 11.47 -19.00
C GLY A 36 -0.59 12.57 -18.14
N ASP A 37 0.65 12.96 -18.44
CA ASP A 37 1.41 13.94 -17.65
C ASP A 37 0.77 15.33 -17.64
N LYS A 38 0.01 15.66 -18.68
CA LYS A 38 -0.70 16.94 -18.81
C LYS A 38 -2.03 16.98 -18.06
N ARG A 39 -2.46 15.86 -17.46
CA ARG A 39 -3.69 15.74 -16.66
C ARG A 39 -4.91 16.26 -17.42
N VAL A 40 -5.12 15.71 -18.62
CA VAL A 40 -6.22 16.10 -19.54
C VAL A 40 -7.36 15.08 -19.50
N ASP A 41 -8.46 15.39 -20.18
CA ASP A 41 -9.65 14.53 -20.33
C ASP A 41 -10.28 14.11 -18.98
N PRO A 42 -10.75 15.09 -18.18
CA PRO A 42 -11.35 14.81 -16.89
C PRO A 42 -12.56 13.88 -17.03
N THR A 43 -12.55 12.79 -16.29
CA THR A 43 -13.56 11.73 -16.35
C THR A 43 -13.96 11.34 -14.94
N TRP A 44 -15.26 11.38 -14.65
CA TRP A 44 -15.82 10.81 -13.42
C TRP A 44 -15.99 9.30 -13.57
N ILE A 45 -15.39 8.54 -12.66
CA ILE A 45 -15.67 7.13 -12.43
C ILE A 45 -16.77 7.06 -11.36
N PRO A 46 -18.03 6.78 -11.74
CA PRO A 46 -19.13 6.75 -10.78
C PRO A 46 -18.96 5.59 -9.80
N CYS A 47 -18.98 5.90 -8.51
CA CYS A 47 -18.90 4.91 -7.45
C CYS A 47 -19.50 5.44 -6.14
N ASP A 48 -20.09 4.53 -5.37
CA ASP A 48 -20.62 4.84 -4.03
C ASP A 48 -19.53 4.77 -2.94
N THR A 49 -18.39 4.13 -3.25
CA THR A 49 -17.34 3.87 -2.27
C THR A 49 -15.98 3.85 -2.94
N VAL A 50 -15.05 4.62 -2.38
CA VAL A 50 -13.64 4.62 -2.75
C VAL A 50 -12.84 3.86 -1.70
N VAL A 51 -12.22 2.75 -2.09
CA VAL A 51 -11.33 1.96 -1.22
C VAL A 51 -9.88 2.33 -1.51
N LEU A 52 -9.20 2.91 -0.51
CA LEU A 52 -7.81 3.35 -0.65
C LEU A 52 -6.83 2.21 -0.36
N CYS A 53 -6.24 1.67 -1.43
CA CYS A 53 -5.17 0.68 -1.37
C CYS A 53 -3.81 1.29 -1.76
N ALA A 54 -3.48 2.47 -1.23
CA ALA A 54 -2.35 3.32 -1.65
C ALA A 54 -1.00 2.98 -0.99
N GLY A 55 -0.79 1.72 -0.59
CA GLY A 55 0.41 1.29 0.13
C GLY A 55 0.32 1.48 1.65
N GLN A 56 1.46 1.41 2.31
CA GLN A 56 1.57 1.33 3.77
C GLN A 56 2.71 2.23 4.29
N VAL A 57 2.57 2.73 5.51
CA VAL A 57 3.62 3.49 6.23
C VAL A 57 4.04 2.74 7.50
N PRO A 58 5.32 2.82 7.92
CA PRO A 58 5.76 2.19 9.16
C PRO A 58 5.03 2.75 10.38
N LEU A 59 4.55 1.86 11.26
CA LEU A 59 4.03 2.23 12.58
C LEU A 59 5.14 2.07 13.63
N ARG A 60 5.65 3.19 14.17
CA ARG A 60 6.80 3.21 15.09
C ARG A 60 6.53 3.84 16.46
N SER A 61 5.31 4.28 16.74
CA SER A 61 4.98 5.05 17.96
C SER A 61 5.56 4.44 19.24
N LEU A 62 5.34 3.15 19.47
CA LEU A 62 5.86 2.45 20.66
C LEU A 62 7.40 2.40 20.68
N ALA A 63 8.04 2.18 19.53
CA ALA A 63 9.50 2.13 19.46
C ALA A 63 10.11 3.51 19.76
N ASP A 64 9.47 4.57 19.27
CA ASP A 64 9.89 5.95 19.51
C ASP A 64 9.72 6.31 21.00
N GLU A 65 8.59 5.96 21.61
CA GLU A 65 8.32 6.15 23.05
C GLU A 65 9.34 5.41 23.93
N LEU A 66 9.64 4.15 23.62
CA LEU A 66 10.62 3.35 24.36
C LEU A 66 12.04 3.89 24.21
N THR A 67 12.40 4.35 23.00
CA THR A 67 13.70 4.97 22.74
C THR A 67 13.84 6.28 23.51
N ALA A 68 12.80 7.11 23.55
CA ALA A 68 12.76 8.34 24.35
C ALA A 68 12.88 8.07 25.86
N ALA A 69 12.37 6.92 26.32
CA ALA A 69 12.55 6.44 27.69
C ALA A 69 13.92 5.77 27.96
N GLY A 70 14.87 5.86 27.02
CA GLY A 70 16.22 5.30 27.15
C GLY A 70 16.28 3.77 27.07
N ARG A 71 15.24 3.11 26.53
CA ARG A 71 15.24 1.66 26.32
C ARG A 71 15.85 1.33 24.97
N LYS A 72 16.65 0.25 24.94
CA LYS A 72 17.13 -0.32 23.69
C LYS A 72 15.98 -1.05 23.00
N VAL A 73 15.73 -0.70 21.75
CA VAL A 73 14.66 -1.27 20.91
C VAL A 73 15.26 -1.81 19.61
N HIS A 74 14.66 -2.87 19.09
CA HIS A 74 14.96 -3.38 17.75
C HIS A 74 13.69 -3.29 16.90
N LEU A 75 13.83 -2.76 15.68
CA LEU A 75 12.75 -2.70 14.69
C LEU A 75 12.93 -3.82 13.66
N ILE A 76 11.84 -4.51 13.33
CA ILE A 76 11.75 -5.54 12.29
C ILE A 76 10.39 -5.44 11.59
N GLY A 77 10.24 -6.09 10.44
CA GLY A 77 8.99 -6.15 9.68
C GLY A 77 8.48 -4.76 9.29
N GLY A 78 7.15 -4.58 9.34
CA GLY A 78 6.48 -3.37 8.85
C GLY A 78 6.85 -2.11 9.64
N ALA A 79 7.15 -2.29 10.92
CA ALA A 79 7.64 -1.20 11.77
C ALA A 79 9.04 -0.73 11.34
N LEU A 80 9.89 -1.63 10.81
CA LEU A 80 11.17 -1.25 10.21
C LEU A 80 10.97 -0.63 8.83
N GLU A 81 10.23 -1.29 7.95
CA GLU A 81 9.97 -0.79 6.59
C GLU A 81 8.66 -1.40 6.05
N ALA A 82 7.65 -0.57 5.83
CA ALA A 82 6.30 -1.03 5.49
C ALA A 82 5.98 -1.14 4.00
N GLY A 83 6.75 -0.51 3.11
CA GLY A 83 6.44 -0.38 1.67
C GLY A 83 6.28 -1.72 0.92
N GLU A 84 7.29 -2.13 0.15
CA GLU A 84 7.31 -3.44 -0.53
C GLU A 84 7.54 -4.61 0.45
N LEU A 85 7.08 -4.49 1.71
CA LEU A 85 7.27 -5.56 2.69
C LEU A 85 6.32 -6.71 2.40
N ASP A 86 6.90 -7.84 1.99
CA ASP A 86 6.23 -9.12 2.06
C ASP A 86 6.49 -9.82 3.41
N ALA A 87 5.64 -10.81 3.72
CA ALA A 87 5.75 -11.61 4.93
C ALA A 87 7.12 -12.31 5.04
N LYS A 88 7.72 -12.68 3.90
CA LYS A 88 9.01 -13.38 3.86
C LYS A 88 10.12 -12.50 4.43
N ARG A 89 10.20 -11.23 4.00
CA ARG A 89 11.20 -10.28 4.51
C ARG A 89 11.00 -10.01 6.00
N ALA A 90 9.76 -9.88 6.48
CA ALA A 90 9.48 -9.69 7.90
C ALA A 90 9.97 -10.88 8.74
N ILE A 91 9.69 -12.11 8.30
CA ILE A 91 10.13 -13.34 8.96
C ILE A 91 11.66 -13.45 8.95
N GLU A 92 12.30 -13.16 7.83
CA GLU A 92 13.76 -13.20 7.69
C GLU A 92 14.45 -12.23 8.65
N GLN A 93 13.95 -10.99 8.76
CA GLN A 93 14.49 -9.99 9.69
C GLN A 93 14.36 -10.45 11.15
N ALA A 94 13.21 -11.00 11.53
CA ALA A 94 12.99 -11.54 12.86
C ALA A 94 13.96 -12.69 13.17
N ALA A 95 14.10 -13.64 12.24
CA ALA A 95 14.96 -14.81 12.41
C ALA A 95 16.44 -14.42 12.53
N LYS A 96 16.92 -13.49 11.69
CA LYS A 96 18.30 -12.99 11.75
C LYS A 96 18.58 -12.25 13.06
N LEU A 97 17.67 -11.41 13.51
CA LEU A 97 17.82 -10.69 14.77
C LEU A 97 17.88 -11.67 15.96
N ALA A 98 16.98 -12.65 16.00
CA ALA A 98 16.95 -13.65 17.08
C ALA A 98 18.23 -14.49 17.16
N ALA A 99 18.93 -14.71 16.04
CA ALA A 99 20.17 -15.49 16.02
C ALA A 99 21.39 -14.74 16.57
N VAL A 100 21.32 -13.42 16.75
CA VAL A 100 22.45 -12.57 17.17
C VAL A 100 22.19 -11.78 18.47
N LEU A 101 21.00 -11.95 19.06
CA LEU A 101 20.64 -11.41 20.38
C LEU A 101 21.10 -12.35 21.48
#